data_AF-A0A359B082-F1
#
_entry.id   AF-A0A359B082-F1
#
_cell.length_a   1.000
_cell.length_b   1.000
_cell.length_c   1.000
_cell.angle_alpha   90.00
_cell.angle_beta   90.00
_cell.angle_gamma   90.00
#
_symmetry.space_group_name_H-M   'P 1'
#
loop_
_entity.id
_entity.type
_entity.pdbx_description
1 polymer ?
#
loop_
_entity_poly.entity_id
_entity_poly.type
_entity_poly.pdbx_seq_one_letter_code
_entity_poly.pdbx_strand_id
1 'polypeptide(L)'
;MVKPVSMYNFTDHLFVSMYLGWGEGTKGEQYNNFGRINFDKYTLLKDCETMAELAPDDAKNAYEGLGLLIKSITLFNLTISVGDIPYSQILQGEEGVFTPKYDSQKDVCLHILEDLETAYSKLSNATDFEGDIVYGGDSKKWAKVVSAFQLRVLINLSKKATDQDLKIVERFKKVYDTGLLMESNTDNLQLTFSDKAGQLYPINSSQYQHWEYPMVSDFMIDILKRNQDYRLFYYAKPSQIKLDEGISSNSWDAFVGVDPTAPLAEIKSLFAQKACSGLNARYVSYIPGEPFITLG
;
A
#
# COMPACT_ATOMS: atom_id res chain seq x y z
N MET A 1 0.12 0.41 10.48
CA MET A 1 -0.79 1.45 9.96
C MET A 1 -2.19 0.84 10.04
N VAL A 2 -3.05 1.35 10.93
CA VAL A 2 -4.36 0.72 11.23
C VAL A 2 -5.36 1.06 10.14
N LYS A 3 -6.11 0.05 9.69
CA LYS A 3 -7.07 0.10 8.58
C LYS A 3 -8.50 0.34 9.16
N PRO A 4 -9.15 1.51 8.99
CA PRO A 4 -10.60 1.70 9.15
C PRO A 4 -11.49 0.79 8.31
N VAL A 5 -12.79 0.80 8.61
CA VAL A 5 -13.73 -0.20 8.10
C VAL A 5 -14.73 0.41 7.14
N SER A 6 -14.43 0.25 5.86
CA SER A 6 -15.37 -0.03 4.77
C SER A 6 -14.53 -0.46 3.56
N MET A 7 -15.12 -1.06 2.52
CA MET A 7 -14.42 -1.47 1.30
C MET A 7 -13.55 -0.32 0.76
N TYR A 8 -12.23 -0.50 0.76
CA TYR A 8 -11.29 0.62 0.57
C TYR A 8 -11.38 1.18 -0.83
N ASN A 9 -11.65 2.47 -0.90
CA ASN A 9 -11.31 3.26 -2.06
C ASN A 9 -9.80 3.57 -2.02
N PHE A 10 -9.22 3.75 -3.21
CA PHE A 10 -7.79 3.89 -3.45
C PHE A 10 -7.07 4.93 -2.57
N THR A 11 -7.76 5.99 -2.14
CA THR A 11 -7.20 7.09 -1.33
C THR A 11 -7.45 6.98 0.16
N ASP A 12 -8.17 5.95 0.64
CA ASP A 12 -8.70 5.96 2.00
C ASP A 12 -7.62 6.00 3.09
N HIS A 13 -6.47 5.38 2.85
CA HIS A 13 -5.30 5.41 3.72
C HIS A 13 -4.75 6.82 3.98
N LEU A 14 -5.00 7.78 3.07
CA LEU A 14 -4.59 9.17 3.20
C LEU A 14 -5.47 9.95 4.18
N PHE A 15 -6.74 9.55 4.37
CA PHE A 15 -7.59 10.15 5.41
C PHE A 15 -7.17 9.69 6.80
N VAL A 16 -6.80 8.42 6.95
CA VAL A 16 -6.27 7.87 8.22
C VAL A 16 -5.00 8.58 8.67
N SER A 17 -4.15 8.91 7.70
CA SER A 17 -2.89 9.59 7.95
C SER A 17 -3.03 11.11 8.04
N MET A 18 -4.26 11.64 7.95
CA MET A 18 -4.57 13.08 7.97
C MET A 18 -3.85 13.87 6.86
N TYR A 19 -3.61 13.23 5.73
CA TYR A 19 -3.02 13.85 4.55
C TYR A 19 -4.07 14.46 3.62
N LEU A 20 -5.31 13.96 3.72
CA LEU A 20 -6.46 14.51 3.02
C LEU A 20 -7.60 14.77 4.00
N GLY A 21 -8.38 15.80 3.74
CA GLY A 21 -9.75 15.98 4.22
C GLY A 21 -10.76 15.68 3.12
N TRP A 22 -12.02 15.50 3.51
CA TRP A 22 -13.11 15.16 2.60
C TRP A 22 -14.21 16.23 2.66
N GLY A 23 -14.46 16.89 1.52
CA GLY A 23 -15.39 18.01 1.38
C GLY A 23 -16.87 17.63 1.35
N GLU A 24 -17.19 16.34 1.22
CA GLU A 24 -18.56 15.81 1.21
C GLU A 24 -18.86 15.05 2.51
N GLY A 25 -20.13 14.83 2.87
CA GLY A 25 -20.58 13.78 3.82
C GLY A 25 -19.75 13.55 5.10
N THR A 26 -19.90 12.39 5.73
CA THR A 26 -18.95 11.94 6.75
C THR A 26 -18.05 10.88 6.13
N LYS A 27 -16.74 10.96 6.39
CA LYS A 27 -15.77 9.95 5.99
C LYS A 27 -15.17 9.34 7.25
N GLY A 28 -15.52 8.08 7.55
CA GLY A 28 -15.17 7.45 8.82
C GLY A 28 -13.66 7.40 9.07
N GLU A 29 -12.90 7.17 8.01
CA GLU A 29 -11.44 7.09 7.99
C GLU A 29 -10.77 8.38 8.50
N GLN A 30 -11.35 9.54 8.17
CA GLN A 30 -10.88 10.86 8.59
C GLN A 30 -11.09 11.09 10.09
N TYR A 31 -12.12 10.47 10.68
CA TYR A 31 -12.44 10.62 12.11
C TYR A 31 -12.05 9.40 12.93
N ASN A 32 -11.07 8.61 12.46
CA ASN A 32 -10.56 7.42 13.14
C ASN A 32 -11.67 6.41 13.51
N ASN A 33 -12.72 6.32 12.70
CA ASN A 33 -13.78 5.34 12.89
C ASN A 33 -13.30 3.94 12.46
N PHE A 34 -12.56 3.29 13.35
CA PHE A 34 -12.04 1.93 13.15
C PHE A 34 -13.06 0.89 13.62
N GLY A 35 -13.39 -0.07 12.76
CA GLY A 35 -14.28 -1.18 13.05
C GLY A 35 -13.57 -2.54 13.04
N ARG A 36 -14.33 -3.60 12.71
CA ARG A 36 -13.83 -4.98 12.57
C ARG A 36 -13.22 -5.25 11.19
N ILE A 37 -12.18 -6.08 11.13
CA ILE A 37 -11.66 -6.67 9.87
C ILE A 37 -12.32 -8.02 9.60
N ASN A 38 -12.33 -8.43 8.33
CA ASN A 38 -12.74 -9.77 7.90
C ASN A 38 -11.53 -10.56 7.36
N PHE A 39 -11.74 -11.85 7.10
CA PHE A 39 -10.72 -12.77 6.60
C PHE A 39 -10.92 -13.14 5.12
N ASP A 40 -11.61 -12.29 4.36
CA ASP A 40 -11.89 -12.57 2.94
C ASP A 40 -10.61 -12.78 2.13
N LYS A 41 -9.51 -12.12 2.52
CA LYS A 41 -8.20 -12.27 1.86
C LYS A 41 -7.55 -13.66 2.02
N TYR A 42 -8.07 -14.54 2.88
CA TYR A 42 -7.55 -15.90 2.98
C TYR A 42 -7.91 -16.76 1.76
N THR A 43 -8.99 -16.42 1.04
CA THR A 43 -9.34 -17.14 -0.21
C THR A 43 -8.27 -16.97 -1.28
N LEU A 44 -7.71 -15.76 -1.40
CA LEU A 44 -6.57 -15.48 -2.28
C LEU A 44 -5.37 -16.39 -1.98
N LEU A 45 -5.17 -16.79 -0.73
CA LEU A 45 -4.07 -17.68 -0.36
C LEU A 45 -4.28 -19.09 -0.91
N LYS A 46 -5.53 -19.56 -0.99
CA LYS A 46 -5.86 -20.83 -1.64
C LYS A 46 -5.65 -20.75 -3.15
N ASP A 47 -5.99 -19.62 -3.77
CA ASP A 47 -5.72 -19.40 -5.19
C ASP A 47 -4.20 -19.45 -5.48
N CYS A 48 -3.38 -18.85 -4.61
CA CYS A 48 -1.92 -18.90 -4.71
C CYS A 48 -1.35 -20.32 -4.56
N GLU A 49 -1.89 -21.10 -3.62
CA GLU A 49 -1.52 -22.51 -3.44
C GLU A 49 -1.86 -23.33 -4.69
N THR A 50 -3.07 -23.16 -5.21
CA THR A 50 -3.54 -23.87 -6.41
C THR A 50 -2.71 -23.48 -7.64
N MET A 51 -2.34 -22.20 -7.76
CA MET A 51 -1.44 -21.71 -8.83
C MET A 51 -0.09 -22.40 -8.78
N ALA A 52 0.49 -22.58 -7.58
CA ALA A 52 1.76 -23.26 -7.40
C ALA A 52 1.67 -24.77 -7.64
N GLU A 53 0.56 -25.41 -7.26
CA GLU A 53 0.30 -26.84 -7.51
C GLU A 53 0.18 -27.17 -8.99
N LEU A 54 -0.49 -26.30 -9.76
CA LEU A 54 -0.74 -26.47 -11.20
C LEU A 54 0.41 -25.96 -12.08
N ALA A 55 1.45 -25.38 -11.49
CA ALA A 55 2.58 -24.83 -12.21
C ALA A 55 3.37 -25.93 -12.96
N PRO A 56 3.89 -25.63 -14.16
CA PRO A 56 4.87 -26.49 -14.83
C PRO A 56 6.10 -26.76 -13.96
N ASP A 57 6.69 -27.96 -14.05
CA ASP A 57 7.81 -28.38 -13.18
C ASP A 57 9.02 -27.43 -13.24
N ASP A 58 9.32 -26.88 -14.42
CA ASP A 58 10.42 -25.94 -14.64
C ASP A 58 10.16 -24.55 -14.02
N ALA A 59 8.90 -24.12 -13.99
CA ALA A 59 8.49 -22.85 -13.39
C ALA A 59 7.99 -22.97 -11.94
N LYS A 60 7.88 -24.18 -11.39
CA LYS A 60 7.26 -24.45 -10.09
C LYS A 60 7.84 -23.64 -8.95
N ASN A 61 9.16 -23.49 -8.91
CA ASN A 61 9.83 -22.66 -7.90
C ASN A 61 9.41 -21.19 -7.99
N ALA A 62 9.19 -20.65 -9.20
CA ALA A 62 8.76 -19.26 -9.36
C ALA A 62 7.36 -19.04 -8.78
N TYR A 63 6.40 -19.92 -9.12
CA TYR A 63 5.03 -19.81 -8.63
C TYR A 63 4.91 -20.07 -7.12
N GLU A 64 5.63 -21.06 -6.58
CA GLU A 64 5.68 -21.31 -5.13
C GLU A 64 6.29 -20.12 -4.38
N GLY A 65 7.38 -19.54 -4.89
CA GLY A 65 8.01 -18.37 -4.28
C GLY A 65 7.12 -17.12 -4.34
N LEU A 66 6.42 -16.92 -5.46
CA LEU A 66 5.43 -15.85 -5.61
C LEU A 66 4.24 -16.02 -4.64
N GLY A 67 3.72 -17.24 -4.52
CA GLY A 67 2.64 -17.56 -3.58
C GLY A 67 3.03 -17.27 -2.12
N LEU A 68 4.25 -17.64 -1.72
CA LEU A 68 4.79 -17.33 -0.39
C LEU A 68 4.97 -15.83 -0.15
N LEU A 69 5.41 -15.07 -1.17
CA LEU A 69 5.50 -13.61 -1.09
C LEU A 69 4.11 -12.97 -0.91
N ILE A 70 3.12 -13.38 -1.71
CA ILE A 70 1.74 -12.87 -1.62
C ILE A 70 1.12 -13.20 -0.26
N LYS A 71 1.31 -14.43 0.23
CA LYS A 71 0.93 -14.86 1.58
C LYS A 71 1.55 -13.96 2.64
N SER A 72 2.86 -13.75 2.57
CA SER A 72 3.61 -12.93 3.52
C SER A 72 3.13 -11.48 3.54
N ILE A 73 2.95 -10.85 2.38
CA ILE A 73 2.43 -9.47 2.29
C ILE A 73 1.01 -9.37 2.86
N THR A 74 0.15 -10.34 2.54
CA THR A 74 -1.25 -10.36 2.97
C THR A 74 -1.35 -10.49 4.49
N LEU A 75 -0.68 -11.50 5.05
CA LEU A 75 -0.76 -11.82 6.48
C LEU A 75 0.03 -10.83 7.33
N PHE A 76 1.12 -10.25 6.83
CA PHE A 76 1.83 -9.16 7.52
C PHE A 76 0.93 -7.93 7.69
N ASN A 77 0.27 -7.49 6.61
CA ASN A 77 -0.65 -6.35 6.70
C ASN A 77 -1.82 -6.61 7.66
N LEU A 78 -2.31 -7.85 7.69
CA LEU A 78 -3.39 -8.25 8.59
C LEU A 78 -2.92 -8.24 10.06
N THR A 79 -1.81 -8.91 10.39
CA THR A 79 -1.33 -8.96 11.79
C THR A 79 -0.93 -7.59 12.31
N ILE A 80 -0.34 -6.72 11.48
CA ILE A 80 -0.03 -5.33 11.87
C ILE A 80 -1.31 -4.53 12.16
N SER A 81 -2.44 -4.93 11.60
CA SER A 81 -3.73 -4.26 11.81
C SER A 81 -4.43 -4.73 13.10
N VAL A 82 -4.40 -6.03 13.41
CA VAL A 82 -5.24 -6.62 14.48
C VAL A 82 -4.52 -7.47 15.52
N GLY A 83 -3.21 -7.69 15.38
CA GLY A 83 -2.44 -8.55 16.28
C GLY A 83 -2.49 -10.01 15.85
N ASP A 84 -2.85 -10.88 16.78
CA ASP A 84 -2.89 -12.33 16.61
C ASP A 84 -3.88 -12.73 15.52
N ILE A 85 -3.51 -13.70 14.68
CA ILE A 85 -4.31 -14.18 13.56
C ILE A 85 -4.06 -15.66 13.27
N PRO A 86 -4.98 -16.36 12.59
CA PRO A 86 -4.69 -17.68 12.07
C PRO A 86 -3.54 -17.66 11.06
N TYR A 87 -2.51 -18.50 11.28
CA TYR A 87 -1.39 -18.64 10.35
C TYR A 87 -0.96 -20.10 10.12
N SER A 88 -0.67 -20.84 11.19
CA SER A 88 -0.09 -22.19 11.13
C SER A 88 -1.09 -23.28 10.76
N GLN A 89 -2.40 -23.00 10.89
CA GLN A 89 -3.50 -23.93 10.63
C GLN A 89 -4.40 -23.49 9.47
N ILE A 90 -3.94 -22.54 8.66
CA ILE A 90 -4.74 -21.99 7.55
C ILE A 90 -4.73 -22.97 6.39
N LEU A 91 -5.74 -22.90 5.53
CA LEU A 91 -5.89 -23.73 4.32
C LEU A 91 -6.02 -25.25 4.57
N GLN A 92 -6.04 -25.71 5.82
CA GLN A 92 -6.21 -27.12 6.22
C GLN A 92 -7.68 -27.56 6.31
N GLY A 93 -8.58 -26.92 5.56
CA GLY A 93 -10.01 -27.22 5.59
C GLY A 93 -10.33 -28.64 5.11
N GLU A 94 -9.61 -29.12 4.10
CA GLU A 94 -9.74 -30.49 3.58
C GLU A 94 -9.23 -31.55 4.57
N GLU A 95 -8.32 -31.16 5.47
CA GLU A 95 -7.80 -32.00 6.56
C GLU A 95 -8.71 -31.98 7.81
N GLY A 96 -9.84 -31.27 7.74
CA GLY A 96 -10.84 -31.17 8.81
C GLY A 96 -10.63 -30.01 9.79
N VAL A 97 -9.70 -29.09 9.52
CA VAL A 97 -9.45 -27.92 10.35
C VAL A 97 -10.35 -26.76 9.93
N PHE A 98 -11.60 -26.78 10.41
CA PHE A 98 -12.60 -25.75 10.06
C PHE A 98 -12.52 -24.48 10.92
N THR A 99 -11.89 -24.57 12.10
CA THR A 99 -11.70 -23.45 13.04
C THR A 99 -10.22 -23.33 13.36
N PRO A 100 -9.42 -22.67 12.48
CA PRO A 100 -7.98 -22.57 12.72
C PRO A 100 -7.71 -21.73 13.96
N LYS A 101 -6.73 -22.16 14.76
CA LYS A 101 -6.29 -21.40 15.94
C LYS A 101 -5.68 -20.07 15.52
N TYR A 102 -5.64 -19.13 16.47
CA TYR A 102 -4.90 -17.89 16.33
C TYR A 102 -3.48 -18.11 16.82
N ASP A 103 -2.50 -17.72 16.02
CA ASP A 103 -1.09 -17.67 16.42
C ASP A 103 -0.77 -16.26 16.93
N SER A 104 0.17 -16.17 17.87
CA SER A 104 0.57 -14.88 18.42
C SER A 104 1.19 -14.00 17.32
N GLN A 105 1.05 -12.68 17.40
CA GLN A 105 1.69 -11.77 16.43
C GLN A 105 3.20 -12.02 16.31
N LYS A 106 3.87 -12.42 17.40
CA LYS A 106 5.29 -12.79 17.36
C LYS A 106 5.53 -14.02 16.47
N ASP A 107 4.77 -15.09 16.68
CA ASP A 107 4.90 -16.33 15.91
C ASP A 107 4.53 -16.11 14.44
N VAL A 108 3.48 -15.32 14.19
CA VAL A 108 3.09 -14.88 12.85
C VAL A 108 4.24 -14.16 12.15
N CYS A 109 4.89 -13.20 12.82
CA CYS A 109 6.05 -12.51 12.25
C CYS A 109 7.24 -13.43 12.01
N LEU A 110 7.47 -14.43 12.87
CA LEU A 110 8.52 -15.43 12.67
C LEU A 110 8.22 -16.27 11.42
N HIS A 111 7.00 -16.80 11.28
CA HIS A 111 6.58 -17.56 10.12
C HIS A 111 6.63 -16.75 8.82
N ILE A 112 6.27 -15.46 8.86
CA ILE A 112 6.40 -14.58 7.70
C ILE A 112 7.87 -14.44 7.29
N LEU A 113 8.80 -14.27 8.23
CA LEU A 113 10.22 -14.18 7.92
C LEU A 113 10.76 -15.49 7.32
N GLU A 114 10.29 -16.63 7.80
CA GLU A 114 10.63 -17.96 7.28
C GLU A 114 10.07 -18.21 5.87
N ASP A 115 8.80 -17.86 5.65
CA ASP A 115 8.14 -17.93 4.34
C ASP A 115 8.86 -17.03 3.34
N LEU A 116 9.28 -15.82 3.74
CA LEU A 116 10.05 -14.92 2.89
C LEU A 116 11.48 -15.43 2.60
N GLU A 117 12.15 -16.08 3.56
CA GLU A 117 13.45 -16.72 3.29
C GLU A 117 13.30 -17.85 2.26
N THR A 118 12.24 -18.63 2.36
CA THR A 118 11.91 -19.69 1.39
C THR A 118 11.54 -19.10 0.03
N ALA A 119 10.70 -18.05 0.01
CA ALA A 119 10.32 -17.33 -1.21
C ALA A 119 11.54 -16.77 -1.94
N TYR A 120 12.46 -16.14 -1.21
CA TYR A 120 13.71 -15.63 -1.76
C TYR A 120 14.52 -16.76 -2.39
N SER A 121 14.76 -17.84 -1.64
CA SER A 121 15.54 -18.97 -2.14
C SER A 121 14.93 -19.61 -3.39
N LYS A 122 13.60 -19.65 -3.50
CA LYS A 122 12.91 -20.20 -4.68
C LYS A 122 13.04 -19.26 -5.88
N LEU A 123 12.66 -17.99 -5.72
CA LEU A 123 12.70 -17.00 -6.80
C LEU A 123 14.12 -16.67 -7.25
N SER A 124 15.08 -16.62 -6.33
CA SER A 124 16.48 -16.36 -6.64
C SER A 124 17.14 -17.49 -7.43
N ASN A 125 16.56 -18.68 -7.48
CA ASN A 125 17.07 -19.83 -8.24
C ASN A 125 16.12 -20.31 -9.35
N ALA A 126 14.95 -19.68 -9.49
CA ALA A 126 13.99 -20.02 -10.52
C ALA A 126 14.45 -19.53 -11.90
N THR A 127 13.86 -20.14 -12.93
CA THR A 127 13.81 -19.59 -14.28
C THR A 127 12.67 -18.59 -14.38
N ASP A 128 12.66 -17.81 -15.46
CA ASP A 128 11.56 -16.90 -15.75
C ASP A 128 10.29 -17.69 -16.09
N PHE A 129 9.13 -17.08 -15.83
CA PHE A 129 7.82 -17.73 -15.89
C PHE A 129 6.79 -16.87 -16.61
N GLU A 130 5.65 -17.45 -16.98
CA GLU A 130 4.62 -16.75 -17.77
C GLU A 130 3.48 -16.19 -16.90
N GLY A 131 2.69 -15.28 -17.48
CA GLY A 131 1.48 -14.74 -16.85
C GLY A 131 1.70 -13.57 -15.88
N ASP A 132 2.94 -13.13 -15.68
CA ASP A 132 3.25 -11.98 -14.84
C ASP A 132 3.14 -10.64 -15.59
N ILE A 133 2.19 -9.81 -15.15
CA ILE A 133 1.93 -8.48 -15.70
C ILE A 133 2.82 -7.37 -15.10
N VAL A 134 3.57 -7.65 -14.03
CA VAL A 134 4.38 -6.67 -13.30
C VAL A 134 5.80 -6.63 -13.85
N TYR A 135 6.48 -7.77 -13.93
CA TYR A 135 7.86 -7.86 -14.39
C TYR A 135 8.05 -8.71 -15.64
N GLY A 136 6.95 -9.16 -16.26
CA GLY A 136 7.02 -9.99 -17.47
C GLY A 136 7.69 -11.34 -17.22
N GLY A 137 7.66 -11.85 -15.99
CA GLY A 137 8.18 -13.17 -15.65
C GLY A 137 9.57 -13.18 -15.03
N ASP A 138 10.21 -12.02 -14.88
CA ASP A 138 11.56 -11.92 -14.32
C ASP A 138 11.59 -12.34 -12.85
N SER A 139 12.04 -13.56 -12.63
CA SER A 139 12.11 -14.18 -11.30
C SER A 139 13.06 -13.44 -10.35
N LYS A 140 14.10 -12.80 -10.87
CA LYS A 140 15.10 -12.06 -10.08
C LYS A 140 14.54 -10.74 -9.59
N LYS A 141 13.71 -10.07 -10.38
CA LYS A 141 12.96 -8.89 -9.90
C LYS A 141 12.01 -9.25 -8.77
N TRP A 142 11.33 -10.39 -8.85
CA TRP A 142 10.54 -10.88 -7.72
C TRP A 142 11.39 -11.21 -6.49
N ALA A 143 12.59 -11.80 -6.66
CA ALA A 143 13.52 -11.99 -5.56
C ALA A 143 13.97 -10.66 -4.91
N LYS A 144 14.18 -9.59 -5.70
CA LYS A 144 14.43 -8.24 -5.19
C LYS A 144 13.27 -7.71 -4.35
N VAL A 145 12.03 -7.94 -4.80
CA VAL A 145 10.82 -7.60 -4.03
C VAL A 145 10.78 -8.34 -2.69
N VAL A 146 11.12 -9.65 -2.67
CA VAL A 146 11.19 -10.42 -1.41
C VAL A 146 12.21 -9.80 -0.46
N SER A 147 13.43 -9.51 -0.92
CA SER A 147 14.47 -8.90 -0.08
C SER A 147 14.04 -7.53 0.46
N ALA A 148 13.49 -6.67 -0.38
CA ALA A 148 12.97 -5.37 0.05
C ALA A 148 11.83 -5.52 1.08
N PHE A 149 10.97 -6.53 0.93
CA PHE A 149 9.87 -6.76 1.87
C PHE A 149 10.37 -7.35 3.19
N GLN A 150 11.37 -8.25 3.17
CA GLN A 150 12.06 -8.73 4.38
C GLN A 150 12.62 -7.56 5.18
N LEU A 151 13.35 -6.64 4.53
CA LEU A 151 13.88 -5.45 5.19
C LEU A 151 12.77 -4.57 5.77
N ARG A 152 11.65 -4.38 5.04
CA ARG A 152 10.48 -3.64 5.54
C ARG A 152 9.87 -4.29 6.79
N VAL A 153 9.69 -5.61 6.80
CA VAL A 153 9.18 -6.34 7.97
C VAL A 153 10.12 -6.16 9.16
N LEU A 154 11.43 -6.36 8.95
CA LEU A 154 12.44 -6.24 10.01
C LEU A 154 12.51 -4.82 10.60
N ILE A 155 12.41 -3.78 9.78
CA ILE A 155 12.36 -2.38 10.25
C ILE A 155 11.07 -2.09 11.03
N ASN A 156 9.94 -2.62 10.60
CA ASN A 156 8.68 -2.50 11.36
C ASN A 156 8.80 -3.16 12.75
N LEU A 157 9.60 -4.22 12.86
CA LEU A 157 9.88 -4.91 14.11
C LEU A 157 11.04 -4.29 14.90
N SER A 158 11.63 -3.17 14.47
CA SER A 158 12.83 -2.57 15.09
C SER A 158 12.76 -2.36 16.61
N LYS A 159 11.57 -2.05 17.16
CA LYS A 159 11.35 -1.94 18.61
C LYS A 159 11.48 -3.26 19.39
N LYS A 160 11.67 -4.38 18.68
CA LYS A 160 11.88 -5.74 19.20
C LYS A 160 13.28 -6.26 18.87
N ALA A 161 14.24 -5.38 18.58
CA ALA A 161 15.59 -5.77 18.13
C ALA A 161 16.34 -6.71 19.09
N THR A 162 15.98 -6.72 20.38
CA THR A 162 16.58 -7.60 21.40
C THR A 162 15.87 -8.95 21.55
N ASP A 163 14.80 -9.22 20.80
CA ASP A 163 14.11 -10.51 20.82
C ASP A 163 14.99 -11.60 20.18
N GLN A 164 15.31 -12.63 20.96
CA GLN A 164 16.26 -13.67 20.59
C GLN A 164 15.73 -14.64 19.52
N ASP A 165 14.41 -14.76 19.38
CA ASP A 165 13.78 -15.67 18.42
C ASP A 165 13.65 -14.99 17.05
N LEU A 166 13.26 -13.71 17.05
CA LEU A 166 13.11 -12.92 15.81
C LEU A 166 14.46 -12.61 15.15
N LYS A 167 15.54 -12.47 15.92
CA LYS A 167 16.92 -12.25 15.42
C LYS A 167 17.01 -11.10 14.41
N ILE A 168 16.34 -9.99 14.72
CA ILE A 168 16.07 -8.92 13.75
C ILE A 168 17.35 -8.34 13.15
N VAL A 169 18.34 -8.02 13.99
CA VAL A 169 19.61 -7.42 13.54
C VAL A 169 20.39 -8.38 12.64
N GLU A 170 20.45 -9.66 13.00
CA GLU A 170 21.17 -10.70 12.25
C GLU A 170 20.50 -10.94 10.89
N ARG A 171 19.16 -11.09 10.87
CA ARG A 171 18.39 -11.26 9.64
C ARG A 171 18.49 -10.05 8.73
N PHE A 172 18.43 -8.83 9.28
CA PHE A 172 18.58 -7.62 8.49
C PHE A 172 19.95 -7.57 7.82
N LYS A 173 21.02 -7.82 8.59
CA LYS A 173 22.38 -7.87 8.06
C LYS A 173 22.53 -8.93 6.97
N LYS A 174 21.99 -10.14 7.18
CA LYS A 174 22.00 -11.22 6.18
C LYS A 174 21.34 -10.79 4.88
N VAL A 175 20.12 -10.24 4.94
CA VAL A 175 19.40 -9.79 3.73
C VAL A 175 20.14 -8.65 3.04
N TYR A 176 20.71 -7.71 3.79
CA TYR A 176 21.51 -6.62 3.22
C TYR A 176 22.78 -7.12 2.51
N ASP A 177 23.50 -8.06 3.11
CA ASP A 177 24.78 -8.54 2.59
C ASP A 177 24.63 -9.54 1.43
N THR A 178 23.58 -10.36 1.43
CA THR A 178 23.45 -11.50 0.50
C THR A 178 22.20 -11.45 -0.38
N GLY A 179 21.26 -10.56 -0.09
CA GLY A 179 20.01 -10.41 -0.85
C GLY A 179 20.22 -9.71 -2.18
N LEU A 180 19.39 -10.04 -3.17
CA LEU A 180 19.24 -9.20 -4.36
C LEU A 180 18.47 -7.95 -3.95
N LEU A 181 19.12 -6.79 -3.96
CA LEU A 181 18.49 -5.53 -3.58
C LEU A 181 17.91 -4.81 -4.81
N MET A 182 16.90 -3.97 -4.59
CA MET A 182 16.42 -3.03 -5.61
C MET A 182 17.51 -1.99 -5.90
N GLU A 183 17.75 -1.70 -7.17
CA GLU A 183 18.83 -0.82 -7.61
C GLU A 183 18.32 0.51 -8.18
N SER A 184 17.07 0.53 -8.67
CA SER A 184 16.43 1.73 -9.17
C SER A 184 14.90 1.60 -9.16
N ASN A 185 14.19 2.68 -9.51
CA ASN A 185 12.74 2.69 -9.63
C ASN A 185 12.17 1.66 -10.64
N THR A 186 13.00 1.10 -11.54
CA THR A 186 12.57 0.02 -12.45
C THR A 186 12.34 -1.32 -11.76
N ASP A 187 12.74 -1.42 -10.49
CA ASP A 187 12.57 -2.59 -9.63
C ASP A 187 11.38 -2.43 -8.67
N ASN A 188 10.65 -1.31 -8.74
CA ASN A 188 9.48 -1.07 -7.91
C ASN A 188 8.39 -2.12 -8.18
N LEU A 189 7.88 -2.73 -7.12
CA LEU A 189 6.60 -3.44 -7.15
C LEU A 189 5.50 -2.39 -7.26
N GLN A 190 5.08 -2.13 -8.49
CA GLN A 190 4.10 -1.11 -8.80
C GLN A 190 3.10 -1.56 -9.84
N LEU A 191 1.89 -1.02 -9.78
CA LEU A 191 0.91 -1.15 -10.84
C LEU A 191 0.94 0.11 -11.71
N THR A 192 1.07 -0.06 -13.02
CA THR A 192 0.94 1.02 -14.00
C THR A 192 -0.46 1.02 -14.60
N PHE A 193 -0.94 2.20 -14.96
CA PHE A 193 -2.30 2.40 -15.50
C PHE A 193 -2.24 2.71 -17.00
N SER A 194 -3.37 2.53 -17.68
CA SER A 194 -3.50 2.78 -19.11
C SER A 194 -4.88 3.33 -19.47
N ASP A 195 -5.07 3.66 -20.74
CA ASP A 195 -6.34 4.13 -21.30
C ASP A 195 -7.36 3.00 -21.55
N LYS A 196 -7.00 1.75 -21.26
CA LYS A 196 -7.87 0.60 -21.47
C LYS A 196 -8.96 0.52 -20.39
N ALA A 197 -10.13 0.02 -20.80
CA ALA A 197 -11.24 -0.23 -19.88
C ALA A 197 -10.78 -1.12 -18.71
N GLY A 198 -11.07 -0.68 -17.48
CA GLY A 198 -10.65 -1.36 -16.25
C GLY A 198 -9.19 -1.14 -15.83
N GLN A 199 -8.40 -0.32 -16.55
CA GLN A 199 -7.00 -0.02 -16.24
C GLN A 199 -6.72 1.46 -16.00
N LEU A 200 -7.76 2.30 -15.93
CA LEU A 200 -7.63 3.71 -15.57
C LEU A 200 -7.20 3.87 -14.11
N TYR A 201 -6.47 4.96 -13.84
CA TYR A 201 -6.10 5.34 -12.47
C TYR A 201 -7.34 5.44 -11.58
N PRO A 202 -7.37 4.89 -10.35
CA PRO A 202 -8.63 4.65 -9.64
C PRO A 202 -9.45 5.89 -9.30
N ILE A 203 -8.82 7.07 -9.21
CA ILE A 203 -9.50 8.35 -8.99
C ILE A 203 -9.66 9.20 -10.26
N ASN A 204 -9.49 8.59 -11.44
CA ASN A 204 -9.79 9.26 -12.70
C ASN A 204 -11.26 9.69 -12.76
N SER A 205 -11.51 10.94 -13.18
CA SER A 205 -12.83 11.57 -13.18
C SER A 205 -13.85 10.87 -14.08
N SER A 206 -13.40 10.11 -15.08
CA SER A 206 -14.28 9.35 -15.97
C SER A 206 -14.88 8.11 -15.32
N GLN A 207 -14.34 7.63 -14.19
CA GLN A 207 -14.85 6.43 -13.51
C GLN A 207 -15.22 6.66 -12.03
N TYR A 208 -14.61 7.64 -11.35
CA TYR A 208 -14.87 7.89 -9.93
C TYR A 208 -15.58 9.23 -9.74
N GLN A 209 -16.88 9.22 -9.47
CA GLN A 209 -17.71 10.45 -9.40
C GLN A 209 -17.33 11.39 -8.24
N HIS A 210 -16.68 10.87 -7.20
CA HIS A 210 -16.33 11.62 -6.00
C HIS A 210 -14.89 12.19 -6.04
N TRP A 211 -14.29 12.29 -7.23
CA TRP A 211 -12.90 12.69 -7.44
C TRP A 211 -12.55 14.11 -6.95
N GLU A 212 -13.55 14.99 -6.83
CA GLU A 212 -13.34 16.41 -6.49
C GLU A 212 -13.33 16.70 -4.99
N TYR A 213 -13.91 15.82 -4.17
CA TYR A 213 -14.08 16.01 -2.74
C TYR A 213 -12.81 15.89 -1.88
N PRO A 214 -11.73 15.18 -2.29
CA PRO A 214 -10.49 15.22 -1.53
C PRO A 214 -9.84 16.61 -1.53
N MET A 215 -9.56 17.09 -0.33
CA MET A 215 -8.87 18.35 -0.03
C MET A 215 -7.53 18.03 0.62
N VAL A 216 -6.44 18.68 0.20
CA VAL A 216 -5.11 18.42 0.76
C VAL A 216 -5.00 19.05 2.14
N SER A 217 -4.42 18.32 3.11
CA SER A 217 -4.35 18.82 4.48
C SER A 217 -3.37 19.98 4.66
N ASP A 218 -3.66 20.86 5.62
CA ASP A 218 -2.76 21.93 6.07
C ASP A 218 -1.38 21.39 6.46
N PHE A 219 -1.33 20.26 7.16
CA PHE A 219 -0.10 19.57 7.50
C PHE A 219 0.77 19.30 6.27
N MET A 220 0.18 18.72 5.22
CA MET A 220 0.88 18.43 3.97
C MET A 220 1.31 19.70 3.22
N ILE A 221 0.43 20.69 3.12
CA ILE A 221 0.75 21.95 2.44
C ILE A 221 1.89 22.68 3.17
N ASP A 222 1.79 22.78 4.49
CA ASP A 222 2.72 23.55 5.31
C ASP A 222 4.09 22.90 5.40
N ILE A 223 4.17 21.56 5.51
CA ILE A 223 5.47 20.89 5.50
C ILE A 223 6.18 21.05 4.16
N LEU A 224 5.45 21.02 3.04
CA LEU A 224 6.03 21.21 1.71
C LEU A 224 6.45 22.66 1.48
N LYS A 225 5.62 23.63 1.88
CA LYS A 225 5.98 25.06 1.85
C LYS A 225 7.21 25.37 2.69
N ARG A 226 7.24 24.90 3.94
CA ARG A 226 8.35 25.13 4.88
C ARG A 226 9.68 24.63 4.34
N ASN A 227 9.66 23.53 3.58
CA ASN A 227 10.85 22.93 2.97
C ASN A 227 11.09 23.37 1.53
N GLN A 228 10.30 24.32 0.99
CA GLN A 228 10.37 24.73 -0.42
C GLN A 228 10.31 23.54 -1.39
N ASP A 229 9.48 22.55 -1.05
CA ASP A 229 9.38 21.28 -1.75
C ASP A 229 8.40 21.36 -2.93
N TYR A 230 8.94 21.36 -4.15
CA TYR A 230 8.15 21.50 -5.37
C TYR A 230 7.15 20.36 -5.61
N ARG A 231 7.23 19.25 -4.86
CA ARG A 231 6.18 18.21 -4.89
C ARG A 231 4.80 18.76 -4.56
N LEU A 232 4.71 19.89 -3.86
CA LEU A 232 3.46 20.61 -3.63
C LEU A 232 2.67 20.85 -4.93
N PHE A 233 3.34 21.36 -5.96
CA PHE A 233 2.71 21.70 -7.24
C PHE A 233 2.29 20.47 -8.05
N TYR A 234 2.79 19.30 -7.68
CA TYR A 234 2.41 18.02 -8.28
C TYR A 234 1.30 17.32 -7.51
N TYR A 235 1.26 17.46 -6.18
CA TYR A 235 0.26 16.80 -5.33
C TYR A 235 -1.07 17.57 -5.32
N ALA A 236 -0.99 18.90 -5.24
CA ALA A 236 -2.14 19.76 -5.05
C ALA A 236 -2.45 20.60 -6.31
N LYS A 237 -3.71 21.01 -6.44
CA LYS A 237 -4.11 22.16 -7.25
C LYS A 237 -4.22 23.40 -6.36
N PRO A 238 -4.00 24.62 -6.88
CA PRO A 238 -4.21 25.84 -6.12
C PRO A 238 -5.66 25.97 -5.64
N SER A 239 -5.84 26.69 -4.55
CA SER A 239 -7.15 27.11 -4.05
C SER A 239 -7.79 28.11 -5.01
N GLN A 240 -9.04 27.89 -5.40
CA GLN A 240 -9.71 28.75 -6.37
C GLN A 240 -9.91 30.16 -5.82
N ILE A 241 -10.23 30.29 -4.52
CA ILE A 241 -10.43 31.61 -3.90
C ILE A 241 -9.16 32.47 -3.98
N LYS A 242 -7.97 31.84 -3.88
CA LYS A 242 -6.68 32.54 -4.01
C LYS A 242 -6.41 32.99 -5.43
N LEU A 243 -6.81 32.19 -6.42
CA LEU A 243 -6.72 32.60 -7.82
C LEU A 243 -7.65 33.78 -8.10
N ASP A 244 -8.86 33.76 -7.55
CA ASP A 244 -9.85 34.83 -7.72
C ASP A 244 -9.40 36.14 -7.02
N GLU A 245 -8.60 36.04 -5.95
CA GLU A 245 -7.88 37.16 -5.30
C GLU A 245 -6.69 37.70 -6.12
N GLY A 246 -6.37 37.08 -7.27
CA GLY A 246 -5.28 37.49 -8.16
C GLY A 246 -3.92 36.87 -7.84
N ILE A 247 -3.85 35.89 -6.93
CA ILE A 247 -2.62 35.15 -6.66
C ILE A 247 -2.33 34.19 -7.82
N SER A 248 -1.10 34.22 -8.34
CA SER A 248 -0.69 33.36 -9.45
C SER A 248 -0.74 31.87 -9.07
N SER A 249 -1.16 31.00 -9.99
CA SER A 249 -1.28 29.55 -9.78
C SER A 249 0.05 28.84 -9.51
N ASN A 250 1.18 29.47 -9.85
CA ASN A 250 2.52 28.99 -9.55
C ASN A 250 3.11 29.59 -8.25
N SER A 251 2.36 30.42 -7.53
CA SER A 251 2.78 30.95 -6.23
C SER A 251 2.49 29.93 -5.14
N TRP A 252 3.41 29.80 -4.18
CA TRP A 252 3.19 29.03 -2.96
C TRP A 252 1.96 29.51 -2.19
N ASP A 253 1.64 30.81 -2.25
CA ASP A 253 0.50 31.41 -1.56
C ASP A 253 -0.85 31.01 -2.15
N ALA A 254 -0.87 30.45 -3.38
CA ALA A 254 -2.08 29.92 -3.98
C ALA A 254 -2.53 28.60 -3.35
N PHE A 255 -1.69 27.95 -2.54
CA PHE A 255 -1.97 26.65 -1.93
C PHE A 255 -2.42 26.82 -0.49
N VAL A 256 -3.59 26.27 -0.15
CA VAL A 256 -4.19 26.40 1.18
C VAL A 256 -4.69 25.02 1.59
N GLY A 257 -4.20 24.48 2.71
CA GLY A 257 -4.67 23.18 3.18
C GLY A 257 -5.95 23.27 3.98
N VAL A 258 -6.57 22.12 4.24
CA VAL A 258 -7.69 21.97 5.18
C VAL A 258 -7.22 21.27 6.44
N ASP A 259 -7.74 21.62 7.61
CA ASP A 259 -7.59 20.79 8.81
C ASP A 259 -8.56 19.59 8.69
N PRO A 260 -8.09 18.35 8.50
CA PRO A 260 -8.98 17.20 8.37
C PRO A 260 -9.72 16.84 9.67
N THR A 261 -9.27 17.37 10.81
CA THR A 261 -9.88 17.11 12.13
C THR A 261 -10.96 18.12 12.50
N ALA A 262 -11.10 19.19 11.71
CA ALA A 262 -12.09 20.23 11.93
C ALA A 262 -13.53 19.68 11.87
N PRO A 263 -14.50 20.35 12.51
CA PRO A 263 -15.90 19.96 12.42
C PRO A 263 -16.38 19.87 10.97
N LEU A 264 -17.16 18.85 10.64
CA LEU A 264 -17.63 18.62 9.27
C LEU A 264 -18.29 19.85 8.62
N ALA A 265 -19.05 20.63 9.39
CA ALA A 265 -19.69 21.84 8.88
C ALA A 265 -18.68 22.87 8.37
N GLU A 266 -17.52 22.97 9.01
CA GLU A 266 -16.42 23.86 8.61
C GLU A 266 -15.74 23.35 7.33
N ILE A 267 -15.37 22.07 7.29
CA ILE A 267 -14.76 21.46 6.10
C ILE A 267 -15.67 21.61 4.88
N LYS A 268 -16.97 21.36 5.04
CA LYS A 268 -17.98 21.56 3.99
C LYS A 268 -18.07 23.00 3.54
N SER A 269 -18.02 23.94 4.48
CA SER A 269 -18.04 25.38 4.17
C SER A 269 -16.82 25.79 3.34
N LEU A 270 -15.61 25.35 3.75
CA LEU A 270 -14.36 25.59 3.02
C LEU A 270 -14.38 24.96 1.62
N PHE A 271 -14.90 23.74 1.52
CA PHE A 271 -15.07 23.06 0.23
C PHE A 271 -16.02 23.83 -0.70
N ALA A 272 -17.20 24.22 -0.20
CA ALA A 272 -18.20 24.95 -0.99
C ALA A 272 -17.69 26.31 -1.50
N GLN A 273 -16.85 26.98 -0.71
CA GLN A 273 -16.18 28.22 -1.08
C GLN A 273 -14.98 28.01 -2.01
N LYS A 274 -14.58 26.75 -2.26
CA LYS A 274 -13.34 26.38 -2.98
C LYS A 274 -12.10 27.05 -2.36
N ALA A 275 -12.09 27.16 -1.04
CA ALA A 275 -11.10 27.88 -0.27
C ALA A 275 -9.80 27.11 -0.03
N CYS A 276 -9.83 25.78 -0.16
CA CYS A 276 -8.67 24.91 0.00
C CYS A 276 -8.24 24.27 -1.31
N SER A 277 -6.97 23.88 -1.35
CA SER A 277 -6.34 23.07 -2.38
C SER A 277 -6.93 21.66 -2.41
N GLY A 278 -7.34 21.22 -3.59
CA GLY A 278 -7.69 19.81 -3.85
C GLY A 278 -6.52 19.05 -4.48
N LEU A 279 -6.79 17.82 -4.93
CA LEU A 279 -5.82 17.04 -5.70
C LEU A 279 -5.52 17.70 -7.05
N ASN A 280 -4.26 17.58 -7.48
CA ASN A 280 -3.83 18.05 -8.78
C ASN A 280 -4.55 17.31 -9.92
N ALA A 281 -4.80 18.01 -11.04
CA ALA A 281 -5.46 17.44 -12.22
C ALA A 281 -4.76 16.19 -12.77
N ARG A 282 -3.45 16.03 -12.51
CA ARG A 282 -2.72 14.82 -12.90
C ARG A 282 -3.28 13.52 -12.32
N TYR A 283 -3.92 13.55 -11.16
CA TYR A 283 -4.48 12.32 -10.59
C TYR A 283 -5.85 11.97 -11.16
N VAL A 284 -6.58 12.97 -11.67
CA VAL A 284 -7.98 12.79 -12.07
C VAL A 284 -8.19 12.82 -13.58
N SER A 285 -7.26 13.41 -14.34
CA SER A 285 -7.42 13.61 -15.79
C SER A 285 -6.25 13.09 -16.63
N TYR A 286 -5.07 12.84 -16.04
CA TYR A 286 -3.94 12.27 -16.79
C TYR A 286 -4.17 10.76 -16.96
N ILE A 287 -4.35 10.33 -18.21
CA ILE A 287 -4.78 8.97 -18.53
C ILE A 287 -3.74 7.90 -18.14
N PRO A 288 -2.43 8.07 -18.39
CA PRO A 288 -1.43 7.13 -17.89
C PRO A 288 -1.40 7.02 -16.35
N GLY A 289 -1.98 7.99 -15.65
CA GLY A 289 -2.03 8.05 -14.19
C GLY A 289 -0.65 8.16 -13.55
N GLU A 290 -0.60 7.88 -12.26
CA GLU A 290 0.66 7.71 -11.53
C GLU A 290 0.85 6.23 -11.20
N PRO A 291 2.07 5.66 -11.31
CA PRO A 291 2.31 4.30 -10.85
C PRO A 291 1.92 4.13 -9.38
N PHE A 292 1.14 3.09 -9.07
CA PHE A 292 0.79 2.74 -7.70
C PHE A 292 1.89 1.85 -7.12
N ILE A 293 2.86 2.46 -6.45
CA ILE A 293 4.01 1.77 -5.85
C ILE A 293 3.59 1.13 -4.52
N THR A 294 3.66 -0.20 -4.45
CA THR A 294 3.41 -0.98 -3.23
C THR A 294 4.70 -1.18 -2.43
N LEU A 295 5.82 -1.42 -3.13
CA LEU A 295 7.16 -1.55 -2.56
C LEU A 295 8.18 -1.03 -3.58
N GLY A 296 9.11 -0.20 -3.13
CA GLY A 296 10.11 0.50 -3.93
C GLY A 296 10.98 1.35 -3.02
#